data_AF-A0A0D0ECV6-F1
#
_entry.id   AF-A0A0D0ECV6-F1
#
_cell.length_a   1.000
_cell.length_b   1.000
_cell.length_c   1.000
_cell.angle_alpha   90.00
_cell.angle_beta   90.00
_cell.angle_gamma   90.00
#
_symmetry.space_group_name_H-M   'P 1'
#
loop_
_entity.id
_entity.type
_entity.pdbx_description
1 polymer ?
#
loop_
_entity_poly.entity_id
_entity_poly.type
_entity_poly.pdbx_seq_one_letter_code
_entity_poly.pdbx_strand_id
1 'polypeptide(L)'
;MSSSNDSVESEVTLNIPPLSPEEEDAIIHTRITNDERPLRRIAKKFHNYASLAHTPLLQPAHGGSVEDAREALLVELDSFELALKKSQMVCEAESRQVEEYQRERRRIEQEHDLLRNQIGELKIALEHAQMERKRKIEYDSVTEKINTLPSRDELQQSILALENDMAAIRAEHETQECVIRGQKSALDSIVMDLSSLRLIGKDKESMASRVASPAPTPAPDSTDADEGTRETSQMDDDKPIEGIESGEVAEKEDGEDDEPIDVPLSFKLHTPAKEALSRQSGTPLSAQREPHSRMEPTPLQVEDDDIEMGEVAEDPKQIKVRKKAREELEEGEASDSSSALSDPPDD
;
A
#
# COMPACT_ATOMS: atom_id res chain seq x y z
N MET A 1 47.94 -86.67 -9.85
CA MET A 1 48.26 -85.24 -9.97
C MET A 1 47.23 -84.67 -10.93
N SER A 2 46.31 -83.86 -10.42
CA SER A 2 45.21 -83.28 -11.19
C SER A 2 45.56 -81.83 -11.51
N SER A 3 45.34 -81.42 -12.76
CA SER A 3 45.38 -80.02 -13.18
C SER A 3 44.31 -79.83 -14.23
N SER A 4 43.11 -79.46 -13.79
CA SER A 4 42.05 -78.98 -14.66
C SER A 4 42.41 -77.57 -15.12
N ASN A 5 42.57 -77.36 -16.43
CA ASN A 5 42.55 -76.02 -17.00
C ASN A 5 41.08 -75.67 -17.29
N ASP A 6 40.46 -74.93 -16.37
CA ASP A 6 39.15 -74.34 -16.58
C ASP A 6 39.34 -72.85 -16.90
N SER A 7 39.25 -72.51 -18.18
CA SER A 7 39.41 -71.13 -18.65
C SER A 7 38.06 -70.44 -18.57
N VAL A 8 37.80 -69.80 -17.42
CA VAL A 8 36.58 -69.01 -17.20
C VAL A 8 36.53 -67.87 -18.22
N GLU A 9 35.56 -67.95 -19.13
CA GLU A 9 35.21 -66.84 -20.02
C GLU A 9 34.81 -65.65 -19.16
N SER A 10 35.61 -64.59 -19.21
CA SER A 10 35.29 -63.34 -18.52
C SER A 10 34.22 -62.60 -19.32
N GLU A 11 32.95 -62.89 -19.05
CA GLU A 11 31.84 -62.06 -19.54
C GLU A 11 32.06 -60.61 -19.09
N VAL A 12 32.48 -59.76 -20.03
CA VAL A 12 32.56 -58.32 -19.83
C VAL A 12 31.12 -57.80 -19.80
N THR A 13 30.52 -57.86 -18.62
CA THR A 13 29.24 -57.22 -18.33
C THR A 13 29.46 -55.71 -18.42
N LEU A 14 29.15 -55.15 -19.60
CA LEU A 14 29.19 -53.72 -19.86
C LEU A 14 28.12 -53.04 -18.99
N ASN A 15 28.54 -52.59 -17.82
CA ASN A 15 27.70 -51.92 -16.84
C ASN A 15 27.46 -50.47 -17.30
N ILE A 16 26.55 -50.31 -18.27
CA ILE A 16 26.17 -49.00 -18.83
C ILE A 16 25.43 -48.22 -17.73
N PRO A 17 25.90 -47.02 -17.33
CA PRO A 17 25.17 -46.17 -16.38
C PRO A 17 23.78 -45.81 -16.93
N PRO A 18 22.73 -45.78 -16.08
CA PRO A 18 21.43 -45.28 -16.52
C PRO A 18 21.56 -43.80 -16.95
N LEU A 19 20.93 -43.47 -18.07
CA LEU A 19 20.91 -42.11 -18.61
C LEU A 19 20.15 -41.16 -17.68
N SER A 20 20.50 -39.89 -17.69
CA SER A 20 19.69 -38.84 -17.06
C SER A 20 18.37 -38.67 -17.84
N PRO A 21 17.25 -38.26 -17.19
CA PRO A 21 16.01 -37.99 -17.90
C PRO A 21 16.15 -36.90 -18.98
N GLU A 22 17.06 -35.95 -18.78
CA GLU A 22 17.38 -34.88 -19.76
C GLU A 22 18.15 -35.44 -20.96
N GLU A 23 19.01 -36.44 -20.74
CA GLU A 23 19.73 -37.16 -21.80
C GLU A 23 18.78 -38.08 -22.58
N GLU A 24 17.84 -38.75 -21.90
CA GLU A 24 16.78 -39.55 -22.52
C GLU A 24 15.87 -38.69 -23.41
N ASP A 25 15.39 -37.55 -22.92
CA ASP A 25 14.59 -36.60 -23.70
C ASP A 25 15.38 -36.06 -24.92
N ALA A 26 16.68 -35.77 -24.77
CA ALA A 26 17.53 -35.35 -25.89
C ALA A 26 17.69 -36.44 -26.96
N ILE A 27 17.85 -37.71 -26.54
CA ILE A 27 17.90 -38.87 -27.44
C ILE A 27 16.55 -39.08 -28.15
N ILE A 28 15.44 -39.00 -27.41
CA ILE A 28 14.08 -39.13 -27.93
C ILE A 28 13.78 -38.02 -28.95
N HIS A 29 14.09 -36.76 -28.61
CA HIS A 29 13.91 -35.61 -29.50
C HIS A 29 14.70 -35.77 -30.81
N THR A 30 15.98 -36.16 -30.71
CA THR A 30 16.85 -36.42 -31.87
C THR A 30 16.28 -37.53 -32.75
N ARG A 31 15.73 -38.59 -32.14
CA ARG A 31 15.15 -39.74 -32.85
C ARG A 31 13.78 -39.46 -33.48
N ILE A 32 13.04 -38.49 -32.95
CA ILE A 32 11.77 -38.02 -33.52
C ILE A 32 11.99 -37.05 -34.69
N THR A 33 12.98 -36.15 -34.57
CA THR A 33 13.29 -35.15 -35.62
C THR A 33 14.06 -35.74 -36.81
N ASN A 34 14.89 -36.77 -36.61
CA ASN A 34 15.66 -37.41 -37.68
C ASN A 34 14.91 -38.58 -38.35
N ASP A 35 14.09 -38.30 -39.37
CA ASP A 35 13.44 -39.37 -40.16
C ASP A 35 14.40 -40.02 -41.16
N GLU A 36 14.92 -41.20 -40.82
CA GLU A 36 15.74 -42.03 -41.72
C GLU A 36 14.93 -42.78 -42.81
N ARG A 37 13.59 -42.69 -42.86
CA ARG A 37 12.79 -43.39 -43.88
C ARG A 37 13.16 -42.99 -45.33
N PRO A 38 13.34 -41.70 -45.69
CA PRO A 38 13.73 -41.29 -47.04
C PRO A 38 15.11 -41.83 -47.43
N LEU A 39 16.10 -41.74 -46.53
CA LEU A 39 17.44 -42.27 -46.76
C LEU A 39 17.41 -43.79 -47.04
N ARG A 40 16.59 -44.54 -46.29
CA ARG A 40 16.35 -45.97 -46.54
C ARG A 40 15.59 -46.25 -47.85
N ARG A 41 14.77 -45.32 -48.36
CA ARG A 41 14.16 -45.45 -49.70
C ARG A 41 15.20 -45.22 -50.80
N ILE A 42 16.04 -44.19 -50.70
CA ILE A 42 17.16 -43.94 -51.64
C ILE A 42 18.07 -45.17 -51.71
N ALA A 43 18.50 -45.70 -50.56
CA ALA A 43 19.38 -46.88 -50.52
C ALA A 43 18.77 -48.10 -51.25
N LYS A 44 17.46 -48.32 -51.12
CA LYS A 44 16.73 -49.37 -51.84
C LYS A 44 16.65 -49.10 -53.35
N LYS A 45 16.36 -47.86 -53.75
CA LYS A 45 16.32 -47.45 -55.17
C LYS A 45 17.70 -47.58 -55.83
N PHE A 46 18.75 -47.16 -55.12
CA PHE A 46 20.13 -47.29 -55.57
C PHE A 46 20.53 -48.76 -55.76
N HIS A 47 20.24 -49.62 -54.79
CA HIS A 47 20.52 -51.05 -54.91
C HIS A 47 19.78 -51.71 -56.09
N ASN A 48 18.52 -51.33 -56.32
CA ASN A 48 17.73 -51.80 -57.47
C ASN A 48 18.29 -51.31 -58.82
N TYR A 49 18.73 -50.06 -58.91
CA TYR A 49 19.40 -49.55 -60.11
C TYR A 49 20.73 -50.28 -60.35
N ALA A 50 21.55 -50.44 -59.31
CA ALA A 50 22.87 -51.07 -59.40
C ALA A 50 22.80 -52.55 -59.82
N SER A 51 21.81 -53.31 -59.34
CA SER A 51 21.64 -54.71 -59.74
C SER A 51 21.24 -54.85 -61.22
N LEU A 52 20.33 -53.99 -61.71
CA LEU A 52 19.92 -53.96 -63.11
C LEU A 52 21.03 -53.46 -64.04
N ALA A 53 21.80 -52.45 -63.63
CA ALA A 53 22.89 -51.87 -64.40
C ALA A 53 24.15 -52.78 -64.49
N HIS A 54 24.35 -53.69 -63.52
CA HIS A 54 25.50 -54.59 -63.47
C HIS A 54 25.15 -56.08 -63.70
N THR A 55 24.00 -56.37 -64.30
CA THR A 55 23.61 -57.75 -64.65
C THR A 55 24.59 -58.34 -65.71
N PRO A 56 25.18 -59.54 -65.49
CA PRO A 56 26.17 -60.11 -66.42
C PRO A 56 25.61 -60.43 -67.82
N LEU A 57 26.47 -60.30 -68.83
CA LEU A 57 26.25 -60.28 -70.30
C LEU A 57 25.54 -61.48 -70.97
N LEU A 58 24.74 -62.29 -70.27
CA LEU A 58 24.11 -63.51 -70.79
C LEU A 58 22.59 -63.41 -71.03
N GLN A 59 21.98 -62.25 -70.84
CA GLN A 59 20.56 -62.00 -71.14
C GLN A 59 20.37 -60.75 -72.01
N PRO A 60 19.38 -60.73 -72.92
CA PRO A 60 19.12 -59.55 -73.75
C PRO A 60 18.66 -58.38 -72.88
N ALA A 61 19.40 -57.27 -72.94
CA ALA A 61 19.14 -56.11 -72.10
C ALA A 61 17.79 -55.45 -72.45
N HIS A 62 16.81 -55.57 -71.55
CA HIS A 62 15.59 -54.77 -71.58
C HIS A 62 15.91 -53.34 -71.11
N GLY A 63 16.52 -52.54 -71.98
CA GLY A 63 17.06 -51.21 -71.64
C GLY A 63 16.09 -50.27 -70.92
N GLY A 64 14.78 -50.35 -71.22
CA GLY A 64 13.74 -49.60 -70.51
C GLY A 64 13.75 -49.83 -69.00
N SER A 65 13.92 -51.07 -68.53
CA SER A 65 13.91 -51.38 -67.09
C SER A 65 15.10 -50.79 -66.33
N VAL A 66 16.22 -50.49 -67.02
CA VAL A 66 17.40 -49.85 -66.40
C VAL A 66 17.17 -48.34 -66.32
N GLU A 67 16.59 -47.75 -67.36
CA GLU A 67 16.26 -46.32 -67.40
C GLU A 67 15.14 -45.97 -66.41
N ASP A 68 14.06 -46.77 -66.36
CA ASP A 68 12.98 -46.63 -65.36
C ASP A 68 13.54 -46.67 -63.92
N ALA A 69 14.52 -47.54 -63.66
CA ALA A 69 15.17 -47.65 -62.35
C ALA A 69 16.11 -46.46 -62.05
N ARG A 70 16.71 -45.87 -63.09
CA ARG A 70 17.52 -44.64 -62.99
C ARG A 70 16.66 -43.43 -62.70
N GLU A 71 15.58 -43.23 -63.45
CA GLU A 71 14.60 -42.15 -63.22
C GLU A 71 13.99 -42.27 -61.82
N ALA A 72 13.58 -43.47 -61.41
CA ALA A 72 13.03 -43.71 -60.06
C ALA A 72 14.03 -43.50 -58.91
N LEU A 73 15.35 -43.53 -59.18
CA LEU A 73 16.39 -43.15 -58.22
C LEU A 73 16.56 -41.63 -58.18
N LEU A 74 16.61 -40.97 -59.34
CA LEU A 74 16.74 -39.51 -59.45
C LEU A 74 15.56 -38.81 -58.75
N VAL A 75 14.32 -39.24 -59.01
CA VAL A 75 13.12 -38.68 -58.36
C VAL A 75 13.15 -38.83 -56.83
N GLU A 76 13.68 -39.93 -56.28
CA GLU A 76 13.81 -40.09 -54.82
C GLU A 76 14.97 -39.24 -54.25
N LEU A 77 16.04 -39.01 -55.02
CA LEU A 77 17.11 -38.07 -54.66
C LEU A 77 16.60 -36.62 -54.62
N ASP A 78 15.90 -36.17 -55.66
CA ASP A 78 15.32 -34.82 -55.74
C ASP A 78 14.30 -34.59 -54.60
N SER A 79 13.48 -35.61 -54.31
CA SER A 79 12.53 -35.63 -53.19
C SER A 79 13.23 -35.51 -51.83
N PHE A 80 14.36 -36.20 -51.65
CA PHE A 80 15.17 -36.10 -50.43
C PHE A 80 15.90 -34.76 -50.30
N GLU A 81 16.44 -34.21 -51.39
CA GLU A 81 17.05 -32.88 -51.40
C GLU A 81 16.01 -31.81 -51.01
N LEU A 82 14.80 -31.89 -51.55
CA LEU A 82 13.68 -31.02 -51.18
C LEU A 82 13.30 -31.18 -49.69
N ALA A 83 13.30 -32.40 -49.17
CA ALA A 83 13.03 -32.66 -47.75
C ALA A 83 14.11 -32.07 -46.83
N LEU A 84 15.39 -32.16 -47.20
CA LEU A 84 16.49 -31.54 -46.46
C LEU A 84 16.40 -30.01 -46.48
N LYS A 85 16.14 -29.40 -47.64
CA LYS A 85 15.91 -27.95 -47.75
C LYS A 85 14.73 -27.48 -46.90
N LYS A 86 13.62 -28.23 -46.91
CA LYS A 86 12.48 -27.95 -46.03
C LYS A 86 12.89 -28.01 -44.55
N SER A 87 13.63 -29.05 -44.14
CA SER A 87 14.10 -29.20 -42.76
C SER A 87 14.95 -28.00 -42.33
N GLN A 88 15.92 -27.58 -43.15
CA GLN A 88 16.73 -26.39 -42.89
C GLN A 88 15.85 -25.13 -42.72
N MET A 89 14.90 -24.89 -43.63
CA MET A 89 14.00 -23.72 -43.53
C MET A 89 13.14 -23.75 -42.25
N VAL A 90 12.74 -24.93 -41.78
CA VAL A 90 12.02 -25.10 -40.51
C VAL A 90 12.94 -24.74 -39.33
N CYS A 91 14.15 -25.28 -39.25
CA CYS A 91 15.10 -24.95 -38.18
C CYS A 91 15.45 -23.45 -38.15
N GLU A 92 15.57 -22.80 -39.32
CA GLU A 92 15.78 -21.36 -39.40
C GLU A 92 14.56 -20.56 -38.91
N ALA A 93 13.34 -21.02 -39.21
CA ALA A 93 12.11 -20.38 -38.73
C ALA A 93 11.93 -20.55 -37.21
N GLU A 94 12.19 -21.76 -36.70
CA GLU A 94 12.18 -22.07 -35.26
C GLU A 94 13.22 -21.22 -34.51
N SER A 95 14.43 -21.04 -35.05
CA SER A 95 15.45 -20.15 -34.45
C SER A 95 14.95 -18.71 -34.31
N ARG A 96 14.36 -18.14 -35.37
CA ARG A 96 13.79 -16.77 -35.34
C ARG A 96 12.64 -16.68 -34.32
N GLN A 97 11.77 -17.69 -34.27
CA GLN A 97 10.65 -17.74 -33.34
C GLN A 97 11.12 -17.84 -31.87
N VAL A 98 12.15 -18.64 -31.58
CA VAL A 98 12.76 -18.72 -30.24
C VAL A 98 13.39 -17.38 -29.84
N GLU A 99 14.09 -16.69 -30.75
CA GLU A 99 14.63 -15.35 -30.48
C GLU A 99 13.53 -14.32 -30.16
N GLU A 100 12.39 -14.38 -30.86
CA GLU A 100 11.22 -13.53 -30.59
C GLU A 100 10.60 -13.82 -29.22
N TYR A 101 10.35 -15.10 -28.88
CA TYR A 101 9.87 -15.47 -27.55
C TYR A 101 10.85 -15.07 -26.44
N GLN A 102 12.16 -15.17 -26.65
CA GLN A 102 13.17 -14.70 -25.69
C GLN A 102 13.24 -13.17 -25.57
N ARG A 103 12.89 -12.43 -26.63
CA ARG A 103 12.76 -10.97 -26.58
C ARG A 103 11.52 -10.56 -25.80
N GLU A 104 10.38 -11.18 -26.08
CA GLU A 104 9.11 -10.86 -25.42
C GLU A 104 9.13 -11.29 -23.95
N ARG A 105 9.69 -12.46 -23.61
CA ARG A 105 9.88 -12.88 -22.21
C ARG A 105 10.68 -11.86 -21.40
N ARG A 106 11.77 -11.32 -21.96
CA ARG A 106 12.57 -10.27 -21.30
C ARG A 106 11.82 -8.95 -21.16
N ARG A 107 10.97 -8.59 -22.12
CA ARG A 107 10.10 -7.41 -22.02
C ARG A 107 9.10 -7.58 -20.87
N ILE A 108 8.39 -8.70 -20.82
CA ILE A 108 7.41 -9.02 -19.77
C ILE A 108 8.07 -9.02 -18.39
N GLU A 109 9.29 -9.56 -18.27
CA GLU A 109 10.05 -9.58 -17.02
C GLU A 109 10.45 -8.16 -16.56
N GLN A 110 10.89 -7.29 -17.48
CA GLN A 110 11.17 -5.87 -17.20
C GLN A 110 9.90 -5.11 -16.78
N GLU A 111 8.77 -5.37 -17.42
CA GLU A 111 7.48 -4.77 -17.07
C GLU A 111 7.01 -5.24 -15.69
N HIS A 112 7.20 -6.53 -15.36
CA HIS A 112 6.91 -7.07 -14.05
C HIS A 112 7.77 -6.40 -12.94
N ASP A 113 9.06 -6.18 -13.18
CA ASP A 113 9.92 -5.50 -12.20
C ASP A 113 9.57 -4.02 -12.03
N LEU A 114 9.21 -3.31 -13.11
CA LEU A 114 8.67 -1.96 -13.03
C LEU A 114 7.39 -1.91 -12.17
N LEU A 115 6.45 -2.82 -12.39
CA LEU A 115 5.20 -2.90 -11.61
C LEU A 115 5.46 -3.25 -10.15
N ARG A 116 6.40 -4.17 -9.85
CA ARG A 116 6.83 -4.46 -8.46
C ARG A 116 7.36 -3.20 -7.76
N ASN A 117 8.19 -2.42 -8.44
CA ASN A 117 8.77 -1.19 -7.89
C ASN A 117 7.69 -0.13 -7.65
N GLN A 118 6.77 0.09 -8.60
CA GLN A 118 5.63 1.00 -8.44
C GLN A 118 4.71 0.59 -7.26
N ILE A 119 4.44 -0.70 -7.08
CA ILE A 119 3.71 -1.21 -5.92
C ILE A 119 4.46 -0.91 -4.62
N GLY A 120 5.80 -1.01 -4.61
CA GLY A 120 6.64 -0.63 -3.47
C GLY A 120 6.53 0.86 -3.13
N GLU A 121 6.67 1.74 -4.14
CA GLU A 121 6.54 3.19 -3.99
C GLU A 121 5.15 3.59 -3.47
N LEU A 122 4.08 3.00 -4.03
CA LEU A 122 2.70 3.26 -3.62
C LEU A 122 2.41 2.81 -2.18
N LYS A 123 3.04 1.72 -1.70
CA LYS A 123 2.94 1.31 -0.29
C LYS A 123 3.56 2.35 0.64
N ILE A 124 4.76 2.83 0.33
CA ILE A 124 5.45 3.86 1.13
C ILE A 124 4.64 5.17 1.13
N ALA A 125 4.10 5.57 -0.03
CA ALA A 125 3.24 6.75 -0.13
C ALA A 125 1.94 6.61 0.69
N LEU A 126 1.34 5.40 0.71
CA LEU A 126 0.16 5.09 1.52
C LEU A 126 0.46 5.16 3.02
N GLU A 127 1.57 4.58 3.48
CA GLU A 127 2.02 4.66 4.88
C GLU A 127 2.25 6.12 5.31
N HIS A 128 2.89 6.93 4.47
CA HIS A 128 3.07 8.36 4.72
C HIS A 128 1.72 9.08 4.84
N ALA A 129 0.80 8.86 3.91
CA ALA A 129 -0.52 9.49 3.92
C ALA A 129 -1.36 9.07 5.14
N GLN A 130 -1.26 7.81 5.59
CA GLN A 130 -1.91 7.34 6.81
C GLN A 130 -1.31 8.01 8.06
N MET A 131 0.03 8.15 8.12
CA MET A 131 0.70 8.85 9.22
C MET A 131 0.34 10.33 9.27
N GLU A 132 0.27 11.01 8.12
CA GLU A 132 -0.19 12.39 8.01
C GLU A 132 -1.64 12.55 8.47
N ARG A 133 -2.54 11.66 8.03
CA ARG A 133 -3.94 11.63 8.49
C ARG A 133 -4.03 11.44 10.01
N LYS A 134 -3.24 10.55 10.60
CA LYS A 134 -3.21 10.33 12.05
C LYS A 134 -2.79 11.60 12.80
N ARG A 135 -1.68 12.22 12.39
CA ARG A 135 -1.21 13.50 12.96
C ARG A 135 -2.26 14.60 12.83
N LYS A 136 -2.96 14.68 11.70
CA LYS A 136 -4.05 15.64 11.50
C LYS A 136 -5.18 15.43 12.50
N ILE A 137 -5.63 14.19 12.70
CA ILE A 137 -6.66 13.85 13.70
C ILE A 137 -6.19 14.23 15.13
N GLU A 138 -4.91 14.03 15.45
CA GLU A 138 -4.33 14.46 16.72
C GLU A 138 -4.35 15.99 16.89
N TYR A 139 -3.98 16.75 15.84
CA TYR A 139 -4.08 18.22 15.84
C TYR A 139 -5.54 18.71 15.93
N ASP A 140 -6.47 18.08 15.21
CA ASP A 140 -7.90 18.42 15.27
C ASP A 140 -8.44 18.18 16.69
N SER A 141 -8.10 17.06 17.35
CA SER A 141 -8.48 16.78 18.74
C SER A 141 -7.88 17.77 19.76
N VAL A 142 -6.63 18.22 19.55
CA VAL A 142 -6.03 19.28 20.39
C VAL A 142 -6.72 20.62 20.14
N THR A 143 -7.09 20.91 18.89
CA THR A 143 -7.81 22.14 18.51
C THR A 143 -9.20 22.19 19.14
N GLU A 144 -9.95 21.08 19.11
CA GLU A 144 -11.23 20.95 19.81
C GLU A 144 -11.09 21.24 21.31
N LYS A 145 -10.07 20.67 21.98
CA LYS A 145 -9.79 20.92 23.40
C LYS A 145 -9.41 22.37 23.68
N ILE A 146 -8.66 23.02 22.80
CA ILE A 146 -8.33 24.45 22.94
C ILE A 146 -9.59 25.30 22.80
N ASN A 147 -10.50 24.95 21.89
CA ASN A 147 -11.75 25.67 21.64
C ASN A 147 -12.78 25.56 22.79
N THR A 148 -12.60 24.67 23.77
CA THR A 148 -13.43 24.63 25.00
C THR A 148 -12.92 25.53 26.12
N LEU A 149 -11.72 26.12 25.96
CA LEU A 149 -11.15 27.07 26.91
C LEU A 149 -11.53 28.51 26.54
N PRO A 150 -11.64 29.44 27.51
CA PRO A 150 -11.83 30.85 27.21
C PRO A 150 -10.66 31.38 26.37
N SER A 151 -10.93 32.38 25.52
CA SER A 151 -9.87 32.98 24.72
C SER A 151 -8.84 33.67 25.61
N ARG A 152 -7.61 33.78 25.10
CA ARG A 152 -6.52 34.45 25.81
C ARG A 152 -6.86 35.90 26.15
N ASP A 153 -7.60 36.58 25.28
CA ASP A 153 -7.97 37.98 25.44
C ASP A 153 -9.07 38.17 26.49
N GLU A 154 -10.06 37.27 26.56
CA GLU A 154 -11.07 37.24 27.63
C GLU A 154 -10.42 36.99 29.00
N LEU A 155 -9.48 36.04 29.08
CA LEU A 155 -8.72 35.78 30.31
C LEU A 155 -7.88 37.00 30.72
N GLN A 156 -7.24 37.68 29.76
CA GLN A 156 -6.48 38.89 30.01
C GLN A 156 -7.37 40.05 30.50
N GLN A 157 -8.57 40.21 29.95
CA GLN A 157 -9.56 41.19 30.41
C GLN A 157 -10.04 40.88 31.84
N SER A 158 -10.29 39.61 32.15
CA SER A 158 -10.64 39.14 33.50
C SER A 158 -9.55 39.45 34.52
N ILE A 159 -8.28 39.18 34.18
CA ILE A 159 -7.12 39.54 35.02
C ILE A 159 -7.06 41.05 35.26
N LEU A 160 -7.17 41.87 34.21
CA LEU A 160 -7.12 43.33 34.32
C LEU A 160 -8.29 43.91 35.15
N ALA A 161 -9.47 43.31 35.08
CA ALA A 161 -10.61 43.68 35.92
C ALA A 161 -10.33 43.38 37.40
N LEU A 162 -9.87 42.16 37.72
CA LEU A 162 -9.49 41.77 39.09
C LEU A 162 -8.33 42.61 39.65
N GLU A 163 -7.35 42.98 38.82
CA GLU A 163 -6.26 43.88 39.22
C GLU A 163 -6.74 45.29 39.54
N ASN A 164 -7.72 45.81 38.78
CA ASN A 164 -8.36 47.09 39.05
C ASN A 164 -9.17 47.04 40.36
N ASP A 165 -10.00 46.01 40.55
CA ASP A 165 -10.77 45.80 41.77
C ASP A 165 -9.86 45.69 43.01
N MET A 166 -8.75 44.95 42.92
CA MET A 166 -7.74 44.89 43.98
C MET A 166 -7.10 46.25 44.27
N ALA A 167 -6.83 47.07 43.24
CA ALA A 167 -6.29 48.42 43.42
C ALA A 167 -7.31 49.35 44.10
N ALA A 168 -8.58 49.29 43.71
CA ALA A 168 -9.67 50.04 44.31
C ALA A 168 -9.87 49.69 45.80
N ILE A 169 -9.92 48.39 46.12
CA ILE A 169 -10.04 47.90 47.51
C ILE A 169 -8.86 48.38 48.37
N ARG A 170 -7.63 48.38 47.85
CA ARG A 170 -6.45 48.88 48.57
C ARG A 170 -6.52 50.39 48.84
N ALA A 171 -6.97 51.17 47.85
CA ALA A 171 -7.13 52.61 47.98
C ALA A 171 -8.26 52.98 48.98
N GLU A 172 -9.35 52.21 48.99
CA GLU A 172 -10.41 52.37 50.00
C GLU A 172 -9.88 52.03 51.40
N HIS A 173 -9.15 50.92 51.56
CA HIS A 173 -8.55 50.52 52.83
C HIS A 173 -7.57 51.58 53.37
N GLU A 174 -6.70 52.14 52.53
CA GLU A 174 -5.83 53.26 52.90
C GLU A 174 -6.62 54.50 53.35
N THR A 175 -7.73 54.80 52.66
CA THR A 175 -8.64 55.89 53.03
C THR A 175 -9.30 55.64 54.39
N GLN A 176 -9.79 54.42 54.63
CA GLN A 176 -10.40 54.02 55.90
C GLN A 176 -9.37 54.05 57.05
N GLU A 177 -8.15 53.55 56.83
CA GLU A 177 -7.05 53.66 57.81
C GLU A 177 -6.72 55.13 58.14
N CYS A 178 -6.67 56.00 57.14
CA CYS A 178 -6.42 57.42 57.32
C CYS A 178 -7.52 58.08 58.19
N VAL A 179 -8.79 57.79 57.90
CA VAL A 179 -9.94 58.26 58.67
C VAL A 179 -9.89 57.76 60.12
N ILE A 180 -9.66 56.45 60.34
CA ILE A 180 -9.57 55.86 61.67
C ILE A 180 -8.39 56.46 62.46
N ARG A 181 -7.25 56.69 61.81
CA ARG A 181 -6.07 57.32 62.43
C ARG A 181 -6.33 58.77 62.81
N GLY A 182 -7.00 59.53 61.94
CA GLY A 182 -7.43 60.90 62.22
C GLY A 182 -8.42 60.98 63.39
N GLN A 183 -9.41 60.08 63.44
CA GLN A 183 -10.36 59.98 64.56
C GLN A 183 -9.67 59.63 65.88
N LYS A 184 -8.74 58.65 65.87
CA LYS A 184 -7.91 58.33 67.05
C LYS A 184 -7.14 59.55 67.54
N SER A 185 -6.41 60.23 66.65
CA SER A 185 -5.64 61.45 67.00
C SER A 185 -6.52 62.58 67.54
N ALA A 186 -7.75 62.74 67.04
CA ALA A 186 -8.70 63.74 67.53
C ALA A 186 -9.24 63.38 68.93
N LEU A 187 -9.56 62.11 69.16
CA LEU A 187 -9.96 61.60 70.47
C LEU A 187 -8.82 61.71 71.49
N ASP A 188 -7.58 61.39 71.10
CA ASP A 188 -6.40 61.54 71.95
C ASP A 188 -6.20 63.01 72.36
N SER A 189 -6.39 63.97 71.43
CA SER A 189 -6.37 65.41 71.76
C SER A 189 -7.46 65.77 72.78
N ILE A 190 -8.69 65.30 72.60
CA ILE A 190 -9.80 65.54 73.55
C ILE A 190 -9.47 64.92 74.92
N VAL A 191 -8.86 63.74 74.97
CA VAL A 191 -8.43 63.09 76.21
C VAL A 191 -7.31 63.88 76.89
N MET A 192 -6.37 64.45 76.13
CA MET A 192 -5.33 65.36 76.64
C MET A 192 -5.94 66.65 77.20
N ASP A 193 -6.87 67.28 76.48
CA ASP A 193 -7.57 68.49 76.91
C ASP A 193 -8.41 68.25 78.17
N LEU A 194 -9.16 67.14 78.23
CA LEU A 194 -9.91 66.74 79.43
C LEU A 194 -8.99 66.41 80.61
N SER A 195 -7.80 65.87 80.36
CA SER A 195 -6.80 65.60 81.41
C SER A 195 -6.17 66.91 81.91
N SER A 196 -5.90 67.86 81.02
CA SER A 196 -5.44 69.22 81.35
C SER A 196 -6.51 69.99 82.15
N LEU A 197 -7.77 69.96 81.70
CA LEU A 197 -8.91 70.55 82.41
C LEU A 197 -9.14 69.89 83.78
N ARG A 198 -8.93 68.57 83.90
CA ARG A 198 -8.91 67.89 85.21
C ARG A 198 -7.77 68.39 86.09
N LEU A 199 -6.57 68.60 85.56
CA LEU A 199 -5.44 69.12 86.33
C LEU A 199 -5.73 70.54 86.85
N ILE A 200 -6.21 71.44 85.97
CA ILE A 200 -6.62 72.82 86.30
C ILE A 200 -7.82 72.85 87.26
N GLY A 201 -8.79 71.95 87.08
CA GLY A 201 -9.93 71.79 87.98
C GLY A 201 -9.49 71.31 89.37
N LYS A 202 -8.52 70.41 89.44
CA LYS A 202 -7.95 69.89 90.68
C LYS A 202 -7.19 70.95 91.48
N ASP A 203 -6.59 71.94 90.82
CA ASP A 203 -6.00 73.12 91.47
C ASP A 203 -7.06 74.08 92.07
N LYS A 204 -8.31 74.05 91.56
CA LYS A 204 -9.47 74.72 92.19
C LYS A 204 -10.12 73.89 93.30
N GLU A 205 -10.17 72.57 93.14
CA GLU A 205 -10.77 71.65 94.11
C GLU A 205 -9.83 71.30 95.28
N SER A 206 -8.53 71.60 95.20
CA SER A 206 -7.58 71.42 96.31
C SER A 206 -7.80 72.35 97.53
N MET A 207 -8.79 73.25 97.48
CA MET A 207 -9.33 73.98 98.64
C MET A 207 -10.68 73.42 99.16
N ALA A 208 -11.25 72.40 98.51
CA ALA A 208 -12.54 71.80 98.86
C ALA A 208 -12.39 70.31 99.25
N SER A 209 -12.23 70.09 100.56
CA SER A 209 -12.13 68.79 101.26
C SER A 209 -12.83 67.60 100.56
N ARG A 210 -12.11 66.55 100.17
CA ARG A 210 -11.95 65.32 100.99
C ARG A 210 -13.21 64.93 101.79
N VAL A 211 -13.99 63.93 101.34
CA VAL A 211 -14.73 62.98 102.19
C VAL A 211 -14.86 61.60 101.50
N ALA A 212 -14.46 60.55 102.24
CA ALA A 212 -14.83 59.13 102.18
C ALA A 212 -14.77 58.27 100.89
N SER A 213 -14.11 57.11 101.08
CA SER A 213 -14.28 55.79 100.43
C SER A 213 -14.56 54.78 101.58
N PRO A 214 -14.88 53.46 101.44
CA PRO A 214 -14.99 52.60 100.25
C PRO A 214 -16.18 51.57 100.23
N ALA A 215 -16.20 50.70 99.19
CA ALA A 215 -16.69 49.29 99.15
C ALA A 215 -18.23 48.99 99.12
N PRO A 216 -18.67 47.75 98.73
CA PRO A 216 -18.13 46.78 97.74
C PRO A 216 -19.18 46.25 96.71
N THR A 217 -18.74 45.37 95.80
CA THR A 217 -19.51 44.61 94.77
C THR A 217 -20.54 43.60 95.32
N PRO A 218 -21.52 43.15 94.49
CA PRO A 218 -21.34 41.84 93.82
C PRO A 218 -21.81 41.77 92.35
N ALA A 219 -21.30 40.78 91.62
CA ALA A 219 -21.76 40.38 90.28
C ALA A 219 -22.99 39.44 90.34
N PRO A 220 -23.58 39.09 89.18
CA PRO A 220 -23.66 37.66 88.89
C PRO A 220 -23.29 37.26 87.45
N ASP A 221 -22.59 36.12 87.38
CA ASP A 221 -22.66 35.04 86.40
C ASP A 221 -23.60 35.16 85.20
N SER A 222 -23.03 34.94 84.00
CA SER A 222 -23.64 34.17 82.91
C SER A 222 -22.51 33.66 82.02
N THR A 223 -22.12 32.40 82.20
CA THR A 223 -21.17 31.71 81.34
C THR A 223 -21.86 31.25 80.06
N ASP A 224 -21.50 31.81 78.92
CA ASP A 224 -21.63 31.13 77.62
C ASP A 224 -20.22 30.92 77.08
N ALA A 225 -19.76 29.67 77.17
CA ALA A 225 -18.53 29.19 76.58
C ALA A 225 -18.89 28.27 75.42
N ASP A 226 -18.75 28.77 74.19
CA ASP A 226 -18.69 27.94 72.99
C ASP A 226 -17.55 28.44 72.10
N GLU A 227 -16.35 27.89 72.34
CA GLU A 227 -15.26 27.95 71.37
C GLU A 227 -14.53 26.60 71.32
N GLY A 228 -14.83 25.85 70.27
CA GLY A 228 -13.83 25.16 69.44
C GLY A 228 -12.97 24.07 70.08
N THR A 229 -13.33 22.80 69.81
CA THR A 229 -12.34 21.73 69.66
C THR A 229 -12.06 21.51 68.17
N ARG A 230 -10.88 21.97 67.75
CA ARG A 230 -10.22 21.65 66.48
C ARG A 230 -9.39 20.36 66.67
N GLU A 231 -8.76 19.88 65.60
CA GLU A 231 -7.81 18.73 65.55
C GLU A 231 -8.43 17.32 65.51
N THR A 232 -7.85 16.30 64.86
CA THR A 232 -6.88 16.22 63.73
C THR A 232 -6.82 14.76 63.23
N SER A 233 -6.62 14.58 61.91
CA SER A 233 -5.77 13.54 61.30
C SER A 233 -6.08 12.03 61.40
N GLN A 234 -5.44 11.30 60.46
CA GLN A 234 -5.17 9.86 60.36
C GLN A 234 -6.24 9.06 59.58
N MET A 235 -6.04 8.82 58.27
CA MET A 235 -5.16 7.83 57.61
C MET A 235 -5.59 6.38 57.85
N ASP A 236 -5.98 5.71 56.76
CA ASP A 236 -5.51 4.41 56.23
C ASP A 236 -6.39 4.14 54.97
N ASP A 237 -5.93 4.26 53.72
CA ASP A 237 -5.04 3.42 52.89
C ASP A 237 -5.80 2.36 52.04
N ASP A 238 -5.13 1.78 51.04
CA ASP A 238 -5.55 0.72 50.08
C ASP A 238 -6.41 1.09 48.85
N LYS A 239 -5.69 1.40 47.77
CA LYS A 239 -5.91 0.87 46.39
C LYS A 239 -5.17 -0.48 46.28
N PRO A 240 -5.54 -1.47 45.42
CA PRO A 240 -5.51 -1.28 43.95
C PRO A 240 -6.49 -2.17 43.11
N ILE A 241 -6.96 -1.71 41.92
CA ILE A 241 -6.59 -2.15 40.54
C ILE A 241 -7.47 -3.27 39.90
N GLU A 242 -7.93 -2.97 38.67
CA GLU A 242 -8.37 -3.82 37.53
C GLU A 242 -9.44 -4.93 37.67
N GLY A 243 -10.13 -5.20 36.55
CA GLY A 243 -11.09 -6.31 36.40
C GLY A 243 -12.17 -6.02 35.34
N ILE A 244 -11.94 -6.44 34.10
CA ILE A 244 -12.93 -6.44 33.01
C ILE A 244 -13.72 -7.75 33.06
N GLU A 245 -15.06 -7.73 33.00
CA GLU A 245 -15.82 -8.85 32.41
C GLU A 245 -17.17 -8.41 31.81
N SER A 246 -17.60 -9.14 30.78
CA SER A 246 -18.74 -8.85 29.91
C SER A 246 -19.92 -9.81 30.14
N GLY A 247 -21.11 -9.40 29.69
CA GLY A 247 -22.35 -10.18 29.66
C GLY A 247 -23.54 -9.24 29.87
N GLU A 248 -24.69 -9.34 29.21
CA GLU A 248 -25.25 -10.40 28.37
C GLU A 248 -26.53 -9.83 27.71
N VAL A 249 -26.65 -9.70 26.38
CA VAL A 249 -27.98 -9.65 25.71
C VAL A 249 -27.95 -10.11 24.24
N ALA A 250 -28.57 -11.28 24.00
CA ALA A 250 -29.37 -11.75 22.84
C ALA A 250 -28.92 -11.60 21.35
N GLU A 251 -29.26 -12.66 20.62
CA GLU A 251 -28.98 -12.95 19.21
C GLU A 251 -29.96 -12.32 18.20
N LYS A 252 -29.50 -12.24 16.94
CA LYS A 252 -30.21 -12.46 15.64
C LYS A 252 -29.14 -12.34 14.54
N GLU A 253 -28.85 -13.35 13.73
CA GLU A 253 -29.71 -14.00 12.72
C GLU A 253 -30.30 -12.97 11.74
N ASP A 254 -29.61 -12.72 10.62
CA ASP A 254 -29.92 -13.39 9.33
C ASP A 254 -28.74 -13.25 8.35
N GLY A 255 -28.77 -13.97 7.22
CA GLY A 255 -27.70 -14.02 6.22
C GLY A 255 -27.86 -13.09 5.00
N GLU A 256 -26.93 -13.30 4.05
CA GLU A 256 -26.98 -13.00 2.60
C GLU A 256 -27.60 -11.67 2.11
N ASP A 257 -26.78 -10.82 1.48
CA ASP A 257 -26.97 -10.47 0.06
C ASP A 257 -25.79 -9.65 -0.50
N ASP A 258 -25.30 -10.05 -1.69
CA ASP A 258 -24.50 -9.21 -2.58
C ASP A 258 -25.39 -8.12 -3.23
N GLU A 259 -24.81 -6.97 -3.59
CA GLU A 259 -25.01 -6.22 -4.86
C GLU A 259 -24.34 -4.82 -4.78
N PRO A 260 -23.95 -4.19 -5.91
CA PRO A 260 -23.06 -3.03 -5.93
C PRO A 260 -23.79 -1.67 -5.89
N ILE A 261 -23.13 -0.67 -5.31
CA ILE A 261 -23.64 0.71 -5.27
C ILE A 261 -23.20 1.48 -6.52
N ASP A 262 -24.12 1.64 -7.46
CA ASP A 262 -23.99 2.51 -8.63
C ASP A 262 -24.31 3.98 -8.25
N VAL A 263 -23.43 4.94 -8.59
CA VAL A 263 -23.54 6.34 -8.15
C VAL A 263 -23.71 7.30 -9.33
N PRO A 264 -24.89 7.92 -9.52
CA PRO A 264 -25.09 8.90 -10.58
C PRO A 264 -24.62 10.31 -10.17
N LEU A 265 -23.50 10.74 -10.73
CA LEU A 265 -23.04 12.14 -10.68
C LEU A 265 -23.94 13.05 -11.53
N SER A 266 -24.55 14.07 -10.92
CA SER A 266 -25.04 15.23 -11.67
C SER A 266 -25.03 16.55 -10.87
N PHE A 267 -24.10 17.42 -11.28
CA PHE A 267 -24.34 18.80 -11.73
C PHE A 267 -25.34 19.70 -10.97
N LYS A 268 -24.80 20.77 -10.37
CA LYS A 268 -25.39 22.12 -10.42
C LYS A 268 -24.32 23.22 -10.34
N LEU A 269 -24.47 24.23 -11.19
CA LEU A 269 -23.56 25.36 -11.43
C LEU A 269 -24.00 26.64 -10.69
N HIS A 270 -23.21 27.71 -10.89
CA HIS A 270 -23.43 29.14 -10.58
C HIS A 270 -22.69 29.67 -9.32
N THR A 271 -21.58 30.42 -9.36
CA THR A 271 -21.25 31.78 -9.95
C THR A 271 -21.85 32.97 -9.15
N PRO A 272 -21.27 34.22 -9.11
CA PRO A 272 -20.17 34.78 -9.91
C PRO A 272 -19.13 35.76 -9.24
N ALA A 273 -18.01 36.01 -9.97
CA ALA A 273 -17.28 37.27 -10.24
C ALA A 273 -16.79 38.28 -9.16
N LYS A 274 -15.50 38.70 -9.27
CA LYS A 274 -15.02 40.05 -9.72
C LYS A 274 -13.48 40.10 -9.83
N GLU A 275 -12.89 40.49 -10.98
CA GLU A 275 -12.31 41.82 -11.36
C GLU A 275 -11.01 42.22 -10.59
N ALA A 276 -9.93 42.78 -11.17
CA ALA A 276 -9.56 43.15 -12.55
C ALA A 276 -8.02 43.45 -12.69
N LEU A 277 -7.58 44.03 -13.83
CA LEU A 277 -6.21 44.49 -14.24
C LEU A 277 -5.33 43.39 -14.88
N SER A 278 -4.85 43.40 -16.14
CA SER A 278 -4.48 44.46 -17.13
C SER A 278 -3.23 45.28 -16.73
N ARG A 279 -2.21 45.56 -17.58
CA ARG A 279 -2.16 45.63 -19.06
C ARG A 279 -0.69 45.81 -19.59
N GLN A 280 -0.48 45.71 -20.92
CA GLN A 280 0.72 46.12 -21.73
C GLN A 280 1.99 45.23 -21.60
N SER A 281 2.87 45.02 -22.58
CA SER A 281 2.97 45.30 -24.06
C SER A 281 4.18 44.51 -24.62
N GLY A 282 4.45 44.27 -25.92
CA GLY A 282 3.85 44.69 -27.21
C GLY A 282 4.72 44.20 -28.41
N THR A 283 4.45 44.63 -29.66
CA THR A 283 5.23 44.30 -30.89
C THR A 283 5.39 45.54 -31.79
N PRO A 284 6.36 45.57 -32.75
CA PRO A 284 5.93 45.56 -34.17
C PRO A 284 6.91 44.96 -35.24
N LEU A 285 6.29 44.48 -36.33
CA LEU A 285 6.68 44.42 -37.77
C LEU A 285 8.15 44.25 -38.25
N SER A 286 8.32 43.36 -39.24
CA SER A 286 8.74 43.72 -40.62
C SER A 286 8.30 42.66 -41.65
N ALA A 287 8.24 42.99 -42.95
CA ALA A 287 7.68 42.15 -44.02
C ALA A 287 8.37 42.34 -45.38
N GLN A 288 8.39 41.30 -46.24
CA GLN A 288 8.58 41.44 -47.71
C GLN A 288 8.05 40.24 -48.52
N ARG A 289 7.97 40.39 -49.85
CA ARG A 289 7.11 39.65 -50.82
C ARG A 289 7.89 39.14 -52.06
N GLU A 290 7.57 37.91 -52.52
CA GLU A 290 7.34 37.50 -53.95
C GLU A 290 8.51 37.61 -55.00
N PRO A 291 8.39 37.16 -56.29
CA PRO A 291 8.37 35.75 -56.76
C PRO A 291 9.15 35.45 -58.09
N HIS A 292 9.11 34.19 -58.59
CA HIS A 292 9.05 33.71 -60.02
C HIS A 292 10.05 32.60 -60.54
N SER A 293 9.48 31.45 -60.97
CA SER A 293 9.76 30.68 -62.23
C SER A 293 11.16 30.03 -62.50
N ARG A 294 11.41 28.99 -63.32
CA ARG A 294 10.63 28.07 -64.21
C ARG A 294 11.53 26.86 -64.65
N MET A 295 10.90 25.75 -65.12
CA MET A 295 11.42 24.66 -66.02
C MET A 295 12.02 23.34 -65.47
N GLU A 296 11.18 22.28 -65.57
CA GLU A 296 11.39 20.90 -66.11
C GLU A 296 12.66 20.62 -66.96
N PRO A 297 13.16 19.35 -67.11
CA PRO A 297 12.31 18.16 -67.30
C PRO A 297 12.59 16.83 -66.55
N THR A 298 11.50 16.06 -66.50
CA THR A 298 11.23 14.62 -66.15
C THR A 298 12.05 13.56 -66.92
N PRO A 299 11.93 12.21 -66.67
CA PRO A 299 10.99 11.46 -65.80
C PRO A 299 11.59 10.35 -64.88
N LEU A 300 10.78 9.80 -63.96
CA LEU A 300 10.42 8.36 -63.84
C LEU A 300 9.60 8.07 -62.56
N GLN A 301 8.43 7.41 -62.72
CA GLN A 301 7.74 6.40 -61.86
C GLN A 301 7.76 6.54 -60.32
N VAL A 302 6.67 6.31 -59.57
CA VAL A 302 5.67 5.21 -59.64
C VAL A 302 4.26 5.74 -59.33
N GLU A 303 3.22 5.04 -59.81
CA GLU A 303 1.80 5.34 -59.53
C GLU A 303 1.37 4.72 -58.18
N ASP A 304 0.69 5.52 -57.35
CA ASP A 304 -0.18 5.03 -56.27
C ASP A 304 -1.62 4.96 -56.82
N ASP A 305 -2.27 3.79 -56.77
CA ASP A 305 -3.75 3.67 -56.72
C ASP A 305 -4.19 2.24 -56.33
N ASP A 306 -5.06 2.19 -55.31
CA ASP A 306 -6.08 1.19 -54.95
C ASP A 306 -5.99 -0.28 -55.42
N ILE A 307 -5.78 -1.20 -54.45
CA ILE A 307 -6.52 -2.49 -54.38
C ILE A 307 -6.98 -2.79 -52.93
N GLU A 308 -8.22 -2.37 -52.63
CA GLU A 308 -9.26 -3.15 -51.95
C GLU A 308 -8.87 -4.02 -50.71
N MET A 309 -9.02 -3.44 -49.52
CA MET A 309 -9.02 -4.17 -48.25
C MET A 309 -10.30 -5.00 -48.08
N GLY A 310 -10.21 -6.32 -48.22
CA GLY A 310 -11.34 -7.23 -48.03
C GLY A 310 -11.80 -7.31 -46.57
N GLU A 311 -12.96 -6.73 -46.26
CA GLU A 311 -13.68 -6.94 -45.01
C GLU A 311 -14.23 -8.38 -44.95
N VAL A 312 -13.78 -9.17 -43.97
CA VAL A 312 -14.41 -10.47 -43.63
C VAL A 312 -15.08 -10.34 -42.27
N ALA A 313 -16.40 -10.13 -42.29
CA ALA A 313 -17.23 -10.27 -41.11
C ALA A 313 -17.44 -11.76 -40.79
N GLU A 314 -17.11 -12.19 -39.57
CA GLU A 314 -17.42 -13.53 -39.07
C GLU A 314 -18.74 -13.52 -38.26
N ASP A 315 -19.81 -14.04 -38.87
CA ASP A 315 -21.05 -14.36 -38.16
C ASP A 315 -20.89 -15.67 -37.33
N PRO A 316 -21.28 -15.69 -36.04
CA PRO A 316 -21.16 -16.88 -35.20
C PRO A 316 -22.20 -17.95 -35.55
N LYS A 317 -21.75 -19.07 -36.14
CA LYS A 317 -22.61 -20.22 -36.44
C LYS A 317 -22.90 -21.09 -35.21
N GLN A 318 -24.19 -21.22 -34.92
CA GLN A 318 -24.74 -22.10 -33.89
C GLN A 318 -24.44 -23.57 -34.18
N ILE A 319 -23.93 -24.33 -33.21
CA ILE A 319 -23.95 -25.79 -33.22
C ILE A 319 -24.61 -26.31 -31.94
N LYS A 320 -25.84 -26.81 -32.08
CA LYS A 320 -26.53 -27.61 -31.06
C LYS A 320 -26.29 -29.09 -31.33
N VAL A 321 -25.59 -29.80 -30.44
CA VAL A 321 -25.67 -31.26 -30.36
C VAL A 321 -25.87 -31.71 -28.91
N ARG A 322 -27.04 -32.28 -28.63
CA ARG A 322 -27.31 -33.09 -27.44
C ARG A 322 -26.93 -34.55 -27.74
N LYS A 323 -26.17 -35.22 -26.87
CA LYS A 323 -26.54 -36.51 -26.22
C LYS A 323 -25.40 -37.16 -25.38
N LYS A 324 -25.48 -36.94 -24.07
CA LYS A 324 -25.55 -37.95 -22.98
C LYS A 324 -25.10 -39.41 -23.27
N ALA A 325 -24.01 -39.83 -22.64
CA ALA A 325 -23.75 -41.15 -22.01
C ALA A 325 -22.33 -41.15 -21.36
N ARG A 326 -21.94 -41.98 -20.38
CA ARG A 326 -22.60 -42.63 -19.22
C ARG A 326 -21.48 -43.40 -18.46
N GLU A 327 -21.56 -43.43 -17.12
CA GLU A 327 -20.90 -44.36 -16.18
C GLU A 327 -19.41 -44.25 -15.78
N GLU A 328 -19.22 -44.54 -14.48
CA GLU A 328 -18.14 -45.27 -13.80
C GLU A 328 -16.75 -44.64 -13.63
N LEU A 329 -16.49 -44.14 -12.42
CA LEU A 329 -15.56 -44.66 -11.38
C LEU A 329 -15.49 -43.58 -10.27
N GLU A 330 -16.04 -43.75 -9.07
CA GLU A 330 -15.76 -44.74 -8.00
C GLU A 330 -14.49 -44.37 -7.18
N GLU A 331 -14.71 -44.01 -5.92
CA GLU A 331 -13.80 -44.04 -4.74
C GLU A 331 -12.45 -43.26 -4.82
N GLY A 332 -11.95 -42.63 -3.75
CA GLY A 332 -12.41 -42.47 -2.37
C GLY A 332 -11.32 -41.77 -1.54
N GLU A 333 -11.59 -41.53 -0.25
CA GLU A 333 -10.59 -41.29 0.83
C GLU A 333 -9.70 -40.00 0.73
N ALA A 334 -9.31 -39.32 1.82
CA ALA A 334 -9.79 -39.32 3.20
C ALA A 334 -9.46 -37.96 3.86
N SER A 335 -10.25 -37.57 4.87
CA SER A 335 -9.88 -36.52 5.82
C SER A 335 -9.06 -37.11 6.97
N ASP A 336 -7.99 -36.42 7.38
CA ASP A 336 -7.59 -36.12 8.79
C ASP A 336 -6.08 -35.84 8.86
N SER A 337 -5.72 -34.68 9.42
CA SER A 337 -4.58 -34.56 10.33
C SER A 337 -4.68 -33.22 11.06
N SER A 338 -5.59 -33.22 12.04
CA SER A 338 -5.57 -32.29 13.16
C SER A 338 -4.14 -32.16 13.71
N SER A 339 -3.57 -30.94 13.77
CA SER A 339 -2.29 -30.72 14.43
C SER A 339 -2.35 -29.50 15.34
N ALA A 340 -2.70 -29.75 16.59
CA ALA A 340 -2.56 -28.83 17.70
C ALA A 340 -1.77 -29.53 18.79
N LEU A 341 -0.55 -29.06 19.09
CA LEU A 341 -0.01 -29.04 20.46
C LEU A 341 1.28 -28.21 20.58
N SER A 342 1.39 -27.54 21.73
CA SER A 342 2.61 -27.16 22.44
C SER A 342 3.42 -25.95 21.93
N ASP A 343 3.00 -24.76 22.36
CA ASP A 343 3.95 -23.74 22.82
C ASP A 343 4.70 -24.21 24.10
N PRO A 344 5.96 -23.80 24.31
CA PRO A 344 6.72 -24.09 25.52
C PRO A 344 6.35 -23.15 26.69
N PRO A 345 6.60 -23.52 27.95
CA PRO A 345 6.37 -22.65 29.11
C PRO A 345 7.40 -21.52 29.22
N ASP A 346 6.93 -20.34 29.61
CA ASP A 346 7.75 -19.18 30.01
C ASP A 346 8.47 -19.41 31.36
N ASP A 347 9.60 -18.70 31.56
CA ASP A 347 10.41 -18.60 32.78
C ASP A 347 10.89 -17.14 32.95
#